data_AF-A0A354WKM6-F1
#
_entry.id   AF-A0A354WKM6-F1
#
_cell.length_a   1.000
_cell.length_b   1.000
_cell.length_c   1.000
_cell.angle_alpha   90.00
_cell.angle_beta   90.00
_cell.angle_gamma   90.00
#
_symmetry.space_group_name_H-M   'P 1'
#
loop_
_entity.id
_entity.type
_entity.pdbx_description
1 polymer ?
#
loop_
_entity_poly.entity_id
_entity_poly.type
_entity_poly.pdbx_seq_one_letter_code
_entity_poly.pdbx_strand_id
1 'polypeptide(L)'
;MAYQPKFARGKKRVSPFFVLLGVIVVPISLALTVVLLGKMVQSVGRPKAAAQTAPENMAIMEQFDGFVSAKMDAARDALTAAQASEGVSETTVPVREKVIIEIPDDAQVAPEPNPECYGQADDPSSLQWLLDEAAFLLDGQALYFSTDAELFEGSLVNYYLDDTIFAITWKEVHDGSVYTFSEVKVNHPSQFRRHLAGGEYGSATQFYTTEMAESVNAVVASSGDFYNFRSFGIIVYQGQVRKVEGTYAETCY
;
A
#
# COMPACT_ATOMS: atom_id res chain seq x y z
N MET A 1 14.65 39.67 -51.92
CA MET A 1 13.18 39.76 -51.82
C MET A 1 12.82 40.01 -50.35
N ALA A 2 12.42 41.23 -50.02
CA ALA A 2 12.08 41.64 -48.66
C ALA A 2 10.55 41.53 -48.47
N TYR A 3 10.14 40.78 -47.45
CA TYR A 3 8.74 40.58 -47.08
C TYR A 3 8.18 41.87 -46.45
N GLN A 4 7.17 42.47 -47.11
CA GLN A 4 6.39 43.59 -46.61
C GLN A 4 5.13 43.07 -45.92
N PRO A 5 4.95 43.24 -44.59
CA PRO A 5 3.73 42.81 -43.94
C PRO A 5 2.55 43.72 -44.32
N LYS A 6 1.61 43.18 -45.09
CA LYS A 6 0.28 43.76 -45.33
C LYS A 6 -0.59 43.63 -44.09
N PHE A 7 -0.42 44.52 -43.11
CA PHE A 7 -1.47 44.82 -42.13
C PHE A 7 -1.45 46.31 -41.79
N ALA A 8 -2.09 47.12 -42.64
CA ALA A 8 -2.54 48.44 -42.25
C ALA A 8 -3.60 48.28 -41.14
N ARG A 9 -3.19 48.34 -39.88
CA ARG A 9 -4.11 48.43 -38.73
C ARG A 9 -4.65 49.86 -38.69
N GLY A 10 -5.76 50.10 -39.36
CA GLY A 10 -6.54 51.32 -39.13
C GLY A 10 -6.84 51.46 -37.64
N LYS A 11 -6.72 52.68 -37.09
CA LYS A 11 -7.07 52.99 -35.70
C LYS A 11 -8.54 52.61 -35.45
N LYS A 12 -8.79 51.38 -35.01
CA LYS A 12 -10.12 50.97 -34.52
C LYS A 12 -10.34 51.73 -33.22
N ARG A 13 -11.24 52.73 -33.25
CA ARG A 13 -11.85 53.31 -32.05
C ARG A 13 -12.41 52.14 -31.24
N VAL A 14 -11.82 51.88 -30.07
CA VAL A 14 -12.37 50.94 -29.10
C VAL A 14 -13.73 51.51 -28.70
N SER A 15 -14.81 50.76 -28.98
CA SER A 15 -16.16 51.20 -28.62
C SER A 15 -16.21 51.41 -27.11
N PRO A 16 -16.84 52.51 -26.62
CA PRO A 16 -17.00 52.76 -25.19
C PRO A 16 -17.69 51.60 -24.46
N PHE A 17 -18.44 50.76 -25.18
CA PHE A 17 -19.05 49.55 -24.65
C PHE A 17 -18.02 48.49 -24.22
N PHE A 18 -16.91 48.30 -24.96
CA PHE A 18 -15.85 47.37 -24.58
C PHE A 18 -14.99 47.88 -23.42
N VAL A 19 -14.84 49.21 -23.30
CA VAL A 19 -14.20 49.83 -22.14
C VAL A 19 -15.07 49.66 -20.91
N LEU A 20 -16.39 49.87 -21.02
CA LEU A 20 -17.35 49.67 -19.93
C LEU A 20 -17.41 48.20 -19.49
N LEU A 21 -17.40 47.26 -20.44
CA LEU A 21 -17.36 45.82 -20.17
C LEU A 21 -16.08 45.44 -19.42
N GLY A 22 -14.92 45.97 -19.82
CA GLY A 22 -13.66 45.77 -19.10
C GLY A 22 -13.68 46.34 -17.68
N VAL A 23 -14.23 47.55 -17.50
CA VAL A 23 -14.31 48.22 -16.20
C VAL A 23 -15.29 47.53 -15.24
N ILE A 24 -16.30 46.82 -15.73
CA ILE A 24 -17.28 46.13 -14.88
C ILE A 24 -16.92 44.65 -14.67
N VAL A 25 -16.56 43.93 -15.74
CA VAL A 25 -16.33 42.48 -15.68
C VAL A 25 -15.02 42.14 -14.97
N VAL A 26 -13.96 42.94 -15.14
CA VAL A 26 -12.67 42.68 -14.49
C VAL A 26 -12.74 42.79 -12.97
N PRO A 27 -13.33 43.84 -12.34
CA PRO A 27 -13.44 43.87 -10.89
C PRO A 27 -14.42 42.84 -10.33
N ILE A 28 -15.50 42.50 -11.04
CA ILE A 28 -16.43 41.44 -10.61
C ILE A 28 -15.74 40.08 -10.63
N SER A 29 -15.01 39.76 -11.71
CA SER A 29 -14.25 38.51 -11.80
C SER A 29 -13.16 38.45 -10.73
N LEU A 30 -12.41 39.54 -10.50
CA LEU A 30 -11.41 39.60 -9.42
C LEU A 30 -12.03 39.39 -8.04
N ALA A 31 -13.18 40.01 -7.76
CA ALA A 31 -13.90 39.82 -6.49
C ALA A 31 -14.36 38.37 -6.31
N LEU A 32 -14.87 37.74 -7.38
CA LEU A 32 -15.25 36.33 -7.37
C LEU A 32 -14.05 35.42 -7.13
N THR A 33 -12.88 35.68 -7.73
CA THR A 33 -11.67 34.90 -7.47
C THR A 33 -11.22 35.03 -6.02
N VAL A 34 -11.25 36.24 -5.44
CA VAL A 34 -10.90 36.47 -4.03
C VAL A 34 -11.86 35.73 -3.09
N VAL A 35 -13.17 35.73 -3.39
CA VAL A 35 -14.16 34.97 -2.60
C VAL A 35 -13.94 33.46 -2.72
N LEU A 36 -13.64 32.96 -3.92
CA LEU A 36 -13.35 31.54 -4.15
C LEU A 36 -12.06 31.10 -3.47
N LEU A 37 -10.98 31.89 -3.56
CA LEU A 37 -9.74 31.64 -2.83
C LEU A 37 -9.96 31.72 -1.32
N GLY A 38 -10.76 32.67 -0.81
CA GLY A 38 -11.10 32.75 0.60
C GLY A 38 -11.86 31.52 1.09
N LYS A 39 -12.82 31.01 0.30
CA LYS A 39 -13.52 29.75 0.59
C LYS A 39 -12.60 28.54 0.50
N MET A 40 -11.68 28.49 -0.46
CA MET A 40 -10.67 27.43 -0.56
C MET A 40 -9.71 27.44 0.62
N VAL A 41 -9.24 28.61 1.08
CA VAL A 41 -8.40 28.73 2.28
C VAL A 41 -9.15 28.26 3.53
N GLN A 42 -10.46 28.52 3.61
CA GLN A 42 -11.30 28.00 4.71
C GLN A 42 -11.58 26.49 4.60
N SER A 43 -11.70 25.93 3.40
CA SER A 43 -11.98 24.50 3.19
C SER A 43 -10.75 23.59 3.17
N VAL A 44 -9.58 24.13 2.78
CA VAL A 44 -8.31 23.38 2.65
C VAL A 44 -7.41 23.62 3.87
N GLY A 45 -7.52 24.77 4.54
CA GLY A 45 -6.69 25.15 5.69
C GLY A 45 -7.27 24.78 7.07
N ARG A 46 -8.48 24.22 7.13
CA ARG A 46 -9.01 23.61 8.35
C ARG A 46 -9.09 22.09 8.13
N PRO A 47 -8.18 21.29 8.70
CA PRO A 47 -8.53 19.90 8.96
C PRO A 47 -9.88 19.92 9.67
N LYS A 48 -10.80 19.09 9.21
CA LYS A 48 -12.06 18.85 9.90
C LYS A 48 -11.66 18.50 11.33
N ALA A 49 -11.93 19.40 12.27
CA ALA A 49 -11.73 19.17 13.69
C ALA A 49 -12.80 18.18 14.18
N ALA A 50 -12.85 16.99 13.58
CA ALA A 50 -13.00 15.81 14.40
C ALA A 50 -11.73 15.81 15.24
N ALA A 51 -11.88 15.92 16.55
CA ALA A 51 -10.76 15.68 17.43
C ALA A 51 -10.16 14.33 17.01
N GLN A 52 -8.97 14.36 16.38
CA GLN A 52 -8.04 13.26 16.56
C GLN A 52 -7.66 13.35 18.03
N THR A 53 -8.53 12.82 18.88
CA THR A 53 -8.11 12.31 20.17
C THR A 53 -6.97 11.36 19.83
N ALA A 54 -5.79 11.63 20.37
CA ALA A 54 -4.76 10.60 20.43
C ALA A 54 -5.45 9.32 20.92
N PRO A 55 -5.21 8.15 20.32
CA PRO A 55 -5.88 6.92 20.72
C PRO A 55 -5.75 6.81 22.24
N GLU A 56 -6.88 6.72 22.94
CA GLU A 56 -6.93 6.83 24.40
C GLU A 56 -6.12 5.71 25.08
N ASN A 57 -5.83 4.64 24.34
CA ASN A 57 -4.77 3.68 24.65
C ASN A 57 -4.03 3.27 23.38
N MET A 58 -2.72 3.08 23.43
CA MET A 58 -1.97 2.39 22.38
C MET A 58 -2.09 0.87 22.51
N ALA A 59 -3.15 0.37 23.15
CA ALA A 59 -3.30 -1.03 23.53
C ALA A 59 -3.28 -1.96 22.32
N ILE A 60 -3.88 -1.55 21.19
CA ILE A 60 -3.84 -2.34 19.97
C ILE A 60 -2.44 -2.43 19.36
N MET A 61 -1.65 -1.34 19.42
CA MET A 61 -0.25 -1.38 18.96
C MET A 61 0.61 -2.22 19.89
N GLU A 62 0.42 -2.12 21.21
CA GLU A 62 1.10 -2.98 22.16
C GLU A 62 0.74 -4.47 21.99
N GLN A 63 -0.54 -4.78 21.74
CA GLN A 63 -1.00 -6.13 21.46
C GLN A 63 -0.41 -6.67 20.15
N PHE A 64 -0.44 -5.86 19.09
CA PHE A 64 0.12 -6.24 17.81
C PHE A 64 1.65 -6.39 17.88
N ASP A 65 2.36 -5.44 18.49
CA ASP A 65 3.80 -5.52 18.72
C ASP A 65 4.16 -6.75 19.57
N GLY A 66 3.38 -7.03 20.62
CA GLY A 66 3.55 -8.21 21.46
C GLY A 66 3.35 -9.51 20.67
N PHE A 67 2.33 -9.57 19.82
CA PHE A 67 2.10 -10.69 18.91
C PHE A 67 3.27 -10.86 17.93
N VAL A 68 3.66 -9.79 17.24
CA VAL A 68 4.77 -9.81 16.27
C VAL A 68 6.08 -10.22 16.93
N SER A 69 6.40 -9.64 18.09
CA SER A 69 7.60 -9.99 18.87
C SER A 69 7.62 -11.47 19.21
N ALA A 70 6.51 -12.01 19.74
CA ALA A 70 6.42 -13.43 20.07
C ALA A 70 6.58 -14.34 18.83
N LYS A 71 6.07 -13.92 17.66
CA LYS A 71 6.25 -14.67 16.40
C LYS A 71 7.67 -14.60 15.87
N MET A 72 8.31 -13.43 15.96
CA MET A 72 9.72 -13.27 15.57
C MET A 72 10.64 -14.11 16.44
N ASP A 73 10.38 -14.16 17.76
CA ASP A 73 11.13 -15.01 18.69
C ASP A 73 10.94 -16.49 18.36
N ALA A 74 9.69 -16.94 18.15
CA ALA A 74 9.42 -18.32 17.76
C ALA A 74 10.08 -18.71 16.42
N ALA A 75 10.07 -17.81 15.43
CA ALA A 75 10.74 -18.03 14.15
C ALA A 75 12.27 -18.10 14.31
N ARG A 76 12.85 -17.26 15.17
CA ARG A 76 14.28 -17.27 15.49
C ARG A 76 14.69 -18.57 16.19
N ASP A 77 13.89 -19.03 17.14
CA ASP A 77 14.11 -20.29 17.86
C ASP A 77 14.02 -21.47 16.90
N ALA A 78 13.02 -21.49 16.00
CA ALA A 78 12.90 -22.52 14.97
C ALA A 78 14.09 -22.53 14.01
N LEU A 79 14.57 -21.36 13.57
CA LEU A 79 15.76 -21.24 12.72
C LEU A 79 17.02 -21.74 13.45
N THR A 80 17.17 -21.37 14.72
CA THR A 80 18.31 -21.80 15.56
C THR A 80 18.28 -23.31 15.79
N ALA A 81 17.09 -23.89 16.04
CA ALA A 81 16.91 -25.33 16.18
C ALA A 81 17.17 -26.08 14.87
N ALA A 82 16.70 -25.57 13.73
CA ALA A 82 16.96 -26.15 12.41
C ALA A 82 18.45 -26.10 12.03
N GLN A 83 19.19 -25.08 12.50
CA GLN A 83 20.64 -25.00 12.35
C GLN A 83 21.41 -25.90 13.33
N ALA A 84 20.76 -26.37 14.40
CA ALA A 84 21.37 -27.21 15.44
C ALA A 84 21.05 -28.71 15.31
N SER A 85 20.03 -29.12 14.55
CA SER A 85 19.65 -30.53 14.36
C SER A 85 19.93 -31.03 12.94
N GLU A 86 20.86 -31.97 12.79
CA GLU A 86 20.79 -32.97 11.72
C GLU A 86 19.75 -34.02 12.12
N GLY A 87 18.50 -33.83 11.66
CA GLY A 87 17.46 -34.83 11.68
C GLY A 87 16.37 -34.62 12.75
N VAL A 88 15.15 -34.36 12.29
CA VAL A 88 13.93 -34.60 13.06
C VAL A 88 12.90 -35.31 12.20
N SER A 89 12.29 -36.31 12.83
CA SER A 89 11.31 -37.27 12.33
C SER A 89 10.04 -36.63 11.79
N GLU A 90 9.65 -37.13 10.62
CA GLU A 90 8.45 -36.82 9.87
C GLU A 90 7.20 -37.34 10.63
N THR A 91 6.26 -36.45 10.94
CA THR A 91 4.95 -36.85 11.48
C THR A 91 3.99 -36.97 10.31
N THR A 92 3.52 -38.20 10.04
CA THR A 92 2.61 -38.55 8.95
C THR A 92 1.22 -37.95 9.14
N VAL A 93 1.01 -36.76 8.59
CA VAL A 93 -0.28 -36.22 8.14
C VAL A 93 -0.31 -36.42 6.62
N PRO A 94 -1.43 -36.75 5.95
CA PRO A 94 -1.45 -36.87 4.50
C PRO A 94 -0.89 -35.59 3.86
N VAL A 95 0.29 -35.69 3.27
CA VAL A 95 1.06 -34.56 2.76
C VAL A 95 0.40 -34.13 1.46
N ARG A 96 -0.45 -33.11 1.50
CA ARG A 96 -0.62 -32.24 0.33
C ARG A 96 0.80 -31.76 0.00
N GLU A 97 1.29 -32.03 -1.20
CA GLU A 97 2.65 -31.63 -1.55
C GLU A 97 2.67 -30.12 -1.74
N LYS A 98 3.63 -29.45 -1.10
CA LYS A 98 3.78 -28.00 -1.24
C LYS A 98 4.21 -27.66 -2.66
N VAL A 99 3.36 -26.98 -3.39
CA VAL A 99 3.68 -26.49 -4.73
C VAL A 99 4.64 -25.31 -4.60
N ILE A 100 5.84 -25.44 -5.16
CA ILE A 100 6.82 -24.34 -5.17
C ILE A 100 6.74 -23.64 -6.53
N ILE A 101 6.27 -22.40 -6.53
CA ILE A 101 6.35 -21.50 -7.68
C ILE A 101 7.46 -20.50 -7.41
N GLU A 102 8.61 -20.75 -8.02
CA GLU A 102 9.73 -19.82 -8.00
C GLU A 102 9.59 -18.80 -9.14
N ILE A 103 9.51 -17.52 -8.78
CA ILE A 103 9.55 -16.41 -9.74
C ILE A 103 11.02 -15.99 -9.95
N PRO A 104 11.53 -15.98 -11.20
CA PRO A 104 12.91 -15.56 -11.49
C PRO A 104 13.23 -14.14 -10.98
N ASP A 105 14.50 -13.90 -10.62
CA ASP A 105 14.95 -12.59 -10.11
C ASP A 105 14.76 -11.45 -11.11
N ASP A 106 14.92 -11.73 -12.41
CA ASP A 106 14.79 -10.76 -13.50
C ASP A 106 13.35 -10.58 -14.00
N ALA A 107 12.41 -11.42 -13.54
CA ALA A 107 11.01 -11.32 -13.91
C ALA A 107 10.41 -9.98 -13.44
N GLN A 108 9.85 -9.22 -14.38
CA GLN A 108 9.22 -7.93 -14.07
C GLN A 108 7.79 -8.09 -13.56
N VAL A 109 7.14 -9.20 -13.89
CA VAL A 109 5.72 -9.48 -13.65
C VAL A 109 5.60 -10.89 -13.06
N ALA A 110 4.74 -11.06 -12.05
CA ALA A 110 4.44 -12.36 -11.48
C ALA A 110 3.48 -13.17 -12.37
N PRO A 111 3.39 -14.51 -12.20
CA PRO A 111 2.30 -15.28 -12.80
C PRO A 111 0.93 -14.68 -12.45
N GLU A 112 -0.03 -14.79 -13.37
CA GLU A 112 -1.40 -14.30 -13.13
C GLU A 112 -2.08 -15.12 -12.03
N PRO A 113 -2.58 -14.49 -10.94
CA PRO A 113 -3.33 -15.17 -9.89
C PRO A 113 -4.59 -15.82 -10.43
N ASN A 114 -5.01 -16.92 -9.82
CA ASN A 114 -6.26 -17.56 -10.19
C ASN A 114 -7.45 -16.72 -9.69
N PRO A 115 -8.35 -16.22 -10.56
CA PRO A 115 -9.51 -15.43 -10.13
C PRO A 115 -10.43 -16.16 -9.15
N GLU A 116 -10.54 -17.48 -9.26
CA GLU A 116 -11.40 -18.31 -8.40
C GLU A 116 -10.86 -18.46 -6.96
N CYS A 117 -9.60 -18.10 -6.74
CA CYS A 117 -8.97 -18.12 -5.43
C CYS A 117 -9.22 -16.83 -4.63
N TYR A 118 -9.78 -15.79 -5.25
CA TYR A 118 -10.20 -14.58 -4.57
C TYR A 118 -11.59 -14.74 -3.96
N GLY A 119 -11.81 -14.11 -2.80
CA GLY A 119 -13.14 -13.99 -2.25
C GLY A 119 -13.27 -12.86 -1.24
N GLN A 120 -14.52 -12.64 -0.82
CA GLN A 120 -14.89 -11.62 0.14
C GLN A 120 -15.91 -12.19 1.13
N ALA A 121 -15.87 -11.72 2.37
CA ALA A 121 -16.89 -11.98 3.37
C ALA A 121 -17.16 -10.73 4.20
N ASP A 122 -18.42 -10.51 4.56
CA ASP A 122 -18.87 -9.47 5.50
C ASP A 122 -18.96 -10.00 6.94
N ASP A 123 -18.95 -11.32 7.12
CA ASP A 123 -18.97 -12.00 8.42
C ASP A 123 -17.71 -12.87 8.59
N PRO A 124 -16.77 -12.49 9.48
CA PRO A 124 -15.56 -13.28 9.76
C PRO A 124 -15.86 -14.70 10.25
N SER A 125 -17.00 -14.94 10.91
CA SER A 125 -17.36 -16.27 11.42
C SER A 125 -17.58 -17.29 10.30
N SER A 126 -17.91 -16.83 9.10
CA SER A 126 -18.06 -17.66 7.91
C SER A 126 -16.73 -18.17 7.32
N LEU A 127 -15.58 -17.67 7.79
CA LEU A 127 -14.26 -17.94 7.21
C LEU A 127 -13.48 -19.05 7.91
N GLN A 128 -14.09 -19.84 8.81
CA GLN A 128 -13.37 -20.95 9.45
C GLN A 128 -12.79 -21.94 8.41
N TRP A 129 -13.54 -22.23 7.34
CA TRP A 129 -13.06 -23.10 6.26
C TRP A 129 -11.79 -22.58 5.59
N LEU A 130 -11.64 -21.25 5.49
CA LEU A 130 -10.47 -20.61 4.89
C LEU A 130 -9.24 -20.82 5.78
N LEU A 131 -9.41 -20.72 7.09
CA LEU A 131 -8.32 -20.95 8.06
C LEU A 131 -7.91 -22.43 8.09
N ASP A 132 -8.89 -23.33 8.03
CA ASP A 132 -8.64 -24.77 7.97
C ASP A 132 -7.86 -25.15 6.70
N GLU A 133 -8.21 -24.56 5.56
CA GLU A 133 -7.53 -24.79 4.28
C GLU A 133 -6.12 -24.15 4.25
N ALA A 134 -5.99 -22.93 4.79
CA ALA A 134 -4.73 -22.21 4.89
C ALA A 134 -3.75 -22.85 5.88
N ALA A 135 -4.22 -23.65 6.84
CA ALA A 135 -3.39 -24.32 7.84
C ALA A 135 -2.23 -25.12 7.22
N PHE A 136 -2.47 -25.69 6.03
CA PHE A 136 -1.44 -26.37 5.24
C PHE A 136 -0.27 -25.45 4.84
N LEU A 137 -0.56 -24.22 4.43
CA LEU A 137 0.47 -23.23 4.07
C LEU A 137 1.13 -22.60 5.29
N LEU A 138 0.37 -22.43 6.38
CA LEU A 138 0.82 -21.75 7.58
C LEU A 138 1.87 -22.55 8.38
N ASP A 139 1.96 -23.88 8.20
CA ASP A 139 2.87 -24.76 8.96
C ASP A 139 2.76 -24.57 10.48
N GLY A 140 1.52 -24.46 10.99
CA GLY A 140 1.25 -24.23 12.41
C GLY A 140 1.53 -22.81 12.90
N GLN A 141 1.86 -21.86 12.02
CA GLN A 141 1.91 -20.45 12.38
C GLN A 141 0.51 -19.95 12.72
N ALA A 142 0.38 -19.38 13.92
CA ALA A 142 -0.89 -18.75 14.32
C ALA A 142 -1.02 -17.38 13.66
N LEU A 143 -2.25 -17.04 13.29
CA LEU A 143 -2.66 -15.76 12.74
C LEU A 143 -3.12 -14.81 13.84
N TYR A 144 -3.04 -13.51 13.55
CA TYR A 144 -3.72 -12.47 14.30
C TYR A 144 -5.20 -12.41 13.94
N PHE A 145 -5.55 -12.64 12.67
CA PHE A 145 -6.94 -12.75 12.23
C PHE A 145 -7.68 -13.83 13.04
N SER A 146 -8.88 -13.47 13.48
CA SER A 146 -9.81 -14.37 14.14
C SER A 146 -11.17 -14.31 13.47
N THR A 147 -11.90 -15.42 13.48
CA THR A 147 -13.31 -15.49 13.08
C THR A 147 -14.23 -14.69 14.00
N ASP A 148 -13.72 -14.22 15.14
CA ASP A 148 -14.41 -13.34 16.08
C ASP A 148 -14.07 -11.84 15.88
N ALA A 149 -13.34 -11.49 14.80
CA ALA A 149 -12.92 -10.12 14.56
C ALA A 149 -14.13 -9.16 14.40
N GLU A 150 -14.08 -8.01 15.07
CA GLU A 150 -15.07 -6.95 14.91
C GLU A 150 -14.70 -6.03 13.74
N LEU A 151 -15.39 -6.21 12.62
CA LEU A 151 -15.12 -5.43 11.42
C LEU A 151 -15.59 -3.97 11.55
N PHE A 152 -14.86 -3.07 10.90
CA PHE A 152 -15.37 -1.72 10.65
C PHE A 152 -16.67 -1.80 9.83
N GLU A 153 -17.67 -1.02 10.22
CA GLU A 153 -19.01 -1.06 9.62
C GLU A 153 -18.96 -0.89 8.09
N GLY A 154 -19.59 -1.83 7.37
CA GLY A 154 -19.64 -1.83 5.91
C GLY A 154 -18.32 -2.20 5.21
N SER A 155 -17.29 -2.59 5.97
CA SER A 155 -16.07 -3.18 5.41
C SER A 155 -16.20 -4.69 5.20
N LEU A 156 -15.32 -5.24 4.37
CA LEU A 156 -15.27 -6.66 4.05
C LEU A 156 -13.89 -7.22 4.42
N VAL A 157 -13.87 -8.50 4.76
CA VAL A 157 -12.66 -9.32 4.68
C VAL A 157 -12.44 -9.67 3.21
N ASN A 158 -11.25 -9.39 2.69
CA ASN A 158 -10.81 -9.81 1.37
C ASN A 158 -9.74 -10.88 1.54
N TYR A 159 -9.81 -11.95 0.76
CA TYR A 159 -8.83 -13.01 0.83
C TYR A 159 -8.44 -13.55 -0.54
N TYR A 160 -7.26 -14.16 -0.58
CA TYR A 160 -6.77 -15.00 -1.66
C TYR A 160 -6.14 -16.26 -1.05
N LEU A 161 -6.52 -17.44 -1.55
CA LEU A 161 -5.92 -18.69 -1.12
C LEU A 161 -5.71 -19.65 -2.31
N ASP A 162 -4.45 -19.95 -2.60
CA ASP A 162 -4.05 -21.04 -3.50
C ASP A 162 -3.04 -21.99 -2.82
N ASP A 163 -2.41 -22.89 -3.57
CA ASP A 163 -1.42 -23.85 -3.05
C ASP A 163 -0.11 -23.20 -2.56
N THR A 164 0.09 -21.90 -2.81
CA THR A 164 1.36 -21.20 -2.62
C THR A 164 1.25 -19.86 -1.87
N ILE A 165 0.08 -19.23 -1.86
CA ILE A 165 -0.18 -17.93 -1.24
C ILE A 165 -1.46 -18.01 -0.42
N PHE A 166 -1.36 -17.56 0.82
CA PHE A 166 -2.50 -17.16 1.64
C PHE A 166 -2.37 -15.67 1.92
N ALA A 167 -3.41 -14.90 1.59
CA ALA A 167 -3.50 -13.49 1.93
C ALA A 167 -4.90 -13.21 2.47
N ILE A 168 -4.99 -12.47 3.58
CA ILE A 168 -6.25 -12.03 4.17
C ILE A 168 -6.11 -10.57 4.61
N THR A 169 -7.07 -9.73 4.28
CA THR A 169 -7.07 -8.29 4.57
C THR A 169 -8.43 -7.83 5.05
N TRP A 170 -8.47 -7.13 6.19
CA TRP A 170 -9.71 -6.66 6.80
C TRP A 170 -9.48 -5.36 7.56
N LYS A 171 -10.55 -4.79 8.10
CA LYS A 171 -10.50 -3.54 8.87
C LYS A 171 -11.18 -3.71 10.21
N GLU A 172 -10.55 -3.22 11.27
CA GLU A 172 -11.10 -3.20 12.62
C GLU A 172 -11.10 -1.77 13.18
N VAL A 173 -11.97 -1.52 14.15
CA VAL A 173 -11.99 -0.24 14.88
C VAL A 173 -11.36 -0.44 16.25
N HIS A 174 -10.31 0.30 16.53
CA HIS A 174 -9.65 0.34 17.84
C HIS A 174 -9.46 1.78 18.27
N ASP A 175 -9.80 2.10 19.51
CA ASP A 175 -9.56 3.43 20.11
C ASP A 175 -10.06 4.61 19.25
N GLY A 176 -11.23 4.44 18.61
CA GLY A 176 -11.84 5.45 17.72
C GLY A 176 -11.15 5.62 16.35
N SER A 177 -10.19 4.76 16.02
CA SER A 177 -9.45 4.74 14.76
C SER A 177 -9.73 3.45 13.98
N VAL A 178 -9.64 3.52 12.65
CA VAL A 178 -9.80 2.36 11.78
C VAL A 178 -8.43 1.86 11.34
N TYR A 179 -8.15 0.60 11.61
CA TYR A 179 -6.91 -0.07 11.23
C TYR A 179 -7.20 -1.02 10.06
N THR A 180 -6.31 -1.05 9.08
CA THR A 180 -6.33 -2.06 8.01
C THR A 180 -5.25 -3.07 8.30
N PHE A 181 -5.64 -4.33 8.49
CA PHE A 181 -4.73 -5.45 8.73
C PHE A 181 -4.62 -6.28 7.46
N SER A 182 -3.41 -6.78 7.19
CA SER A 182 -3.16 -7.75 6.14
C SER A 182 -2.19 -8.80 6.69
N GLU A 183 -2.57 -10.07 6.60
CA GLU A 183 -1.68 -11.20 6.88
C GLU A 183 -1.43 -11.96 5.60
N VAL A 184 -0.15 -12.23 5.33
CA VAL A 184 0.30 -12.84 4.07
C VAL A 184 1.32 -13.93 4.37
N LYS A 185 1.04 -15.12 3.86
CA LYS A 185 1.95 -16.25 3.84
C LYS A 185 2.25 -16.60 2.38
N VAL A 186 3.53 -16.68 2.06
CA VAL A 186 4.02 -17.16 0.77
C VAL A 186 4.82 -18.43 0.98
N ASN A 187 4.71 -19.36 0.05
CA ASN A 187 5.42 -20.64 0.10
C ASN A 187 6.86 -20.51 -0.37
N HIS A 188 7.16 -19.54 -1.24
CA HIS A 188 8.52 -19.25 -1.70
C HIS A 188 8.88 -17.75 -1.57
N PRO A 189 10.08 -17.40 -1.07
CA PRO A 189 10.47 -16.00 -0.87
C PRO A 189 10.44 -15.13 -2.14
N SER A 190 10.64 -15.72 -3.32
CA SER A 190 10.60 -14.96 -4.58
C SER A 190 9.20 -14.47 -4.97
N GLN A 191 8.15 -14.91 -4.26
CA GLN A 191 6.78 -14.39 -4.37
C GLN A 191 6.61 -13.07 -3.59
N PHE A 192 7.49 -12.78 -2.62
CA PHE A 192 7.55 -11.48 -1.97
C PHE A 192 8.50 -10.55 -2.75
N ARG A 193 7.94 -9.57 -3.45
CA ARG A 193 8.69 -8.73 -4.41
C ARG A 193 8.43 -7.26 -4.19
N ARG A 194 9.41 -6.45 -4.57
CA ARG A 194 9.30 -4.99 -4.64
C ARG A 194 9.17 -4.56 -6.10
N HIS A 195 8.19 -3.70 -6.38
CA HIS A 195 8.02 -3.07 -7.67
C HIS A 195 8.21 -1.55 -7.55
N LEU A 196 8.94 -0.95 -8.50
CA LEU A 196 9.29 0.46 -8.47
C LEU A 196 8.44 1.25 -9.45
N ALA A 197 7.96 2.41 -9.02
CA ALA A 197 7.31 3.36 -9.90
C ALA A 197 8.24 3.70 -11.08
N GLY A 198 7.74 3.55 -12.32
CA GLY A 198 8.53 3.79 -13.53
C GLY A 198 9.59 2.71 -13.83
N GLY A 199 9.61 1.60 -13.08
CA GLY A 199 10.53 0.47 -13.30
C GLY A 199 11.98 0.73 -12.87
N GLU A 200 12.28 1.89 -12.30
CA GLU A 200 13.64 2.28 -11.93
C GLU A 200 13.75 2.88 -10.52
N TYR A 201 14.93 2.70 -9.93
CA TYR A 201 15.24 3.25 -8.62
C TYR A 201 15.31 4.78 -8.67
N GLY A 202 14.59 5.45 -7.77
CA GLY A 202 14.61 6.90 -7.65
C GLY A 202 13.79 7.64 -8.72
N SER A 203 12.83 6.96 -9.36
CA SER A 203 11.91 7.62 -10.28
C SER A 203 11.20 8.81 -9.64
N ALA A 204 11.00 9.86 -10.43
CA ALA A 204 10.17 11.02 -10.05
C ALA A 204 8.67 10.76 -10.25
N THR A 205 8.30 9.63 -10.85
CA THR A 205 6.91 9.29 -11.14
C THR A 205 6.23 8.68 -9.92
N GLN A 206 4.95 9.00 -9.76
CA GLN A 206 4.08 8.45 -8.73
C GLN A 206 2.91 7.75 -9.43
N PHE A 207 2.56 6.57 -8.95
CA PHE A 207 1.40 5.79 -9.39
C PHE A 207 0.58 5.41 -8.16
N TYR A 208 -0.71 5.13 -8.35
CA TYR A 208 -1.48 4.51 -7.29
C TYR A 208 -0.98 3.07 -7.08
N THR A 209 -0.93 2.63 -5.82
CA THR A 209 -0.55 1.25 -5.48
C THR A 209 -1.40 0.24 -6.23
N THR A 210 -2.69 0.53 -6.46
CA THR A 210 -3.60 -0.32 -7.22
C THR A 210 -3.17 -0.47 -8.67
N GLU A 211 -2.81 0.64 -9.35
CA GLU A 211 -2.33 0.60 -10.74
C GLU A 211 -1.03 -0.20 -10.85
N MET A 212 -0.12 -0.02 -9.89
CA MET A 212 1.14 -0.76 -9.85
C MET A 212 0.92 -2.25 -9.59
N ALA A 213 0.04 -2.60 -8.64
CA ALA A 213 -0.30 -3.97 -8.28
C ALA A 213 -0.88 -4.72 -9.49
N GLU A 214 -1.83 -4.10 -10.19
CA GLU A 214 -2.41 -4.64 -11.42
C GLU A 214 -1.35 -4.87 -12.50
N SER A 215 -0.41 -3.94 -12.68
CA SER A 215 0.62 -4.06 -13.72
C SER A 215 1.61 -5.23 -13.54
N VAL A 216 1.69 -5.78 -12.33
CA VAL A 216 2.62 -6.87 -11.98
C VAL A 216 1.94 -8.13 -11.45
N ASN A 217 0.62 -8.23 -11.59
CA ASN A 217 -0.18 -9.38 -11.14
C ASN A 217 -0.07 -9.63 -9.62
N ALA A 218 0.00 -8.58 -8.81
CA ALA A 218 0.09 -8.73 -7.36
C ALA A 218 -1.24 -9.17 -6.74
N VAL A 219 -1.20 -10.19 -5.88
CA VAL A 219 -2.34 -10.63 -5.05
C VAL A 219 -2.71 -9.58 -4.00
N VAL A 220 -1.70 -9.01 -3.37
CA VAL A 220 -1.81 -7.92 -2.39
C VAL A 220 -0.59 -7.03 -2.52
N ALA A 221 -0.79 -5.72 -2.38
CA ALA A 221 0.28 -4.75 -2.44
C ALA A 221 0.11 -3.69 -1.36
N SER A 222 1.21 -3.32 -0.72
CA SER A 222 1.30 -2.18 0.18
C SER A 222 2.24 -1.15 -0.42
N SER A 223 1.92 0.13 -0.27
CA SER A 223 2.80 1.21 -0.70
C SER A 223 4.10 1.18 0.11
N GLY A 224 5.23 1.17 -0.59
CA GLY A 224 6.55 1.31 0.01
C GLY A 224 7.02 2.76 0.07
N ASP A 225 8.31 2.91 0.32
CA ASP A 225 8.98 4.22 0.40
C ASP A 225 9.10 4.94 -0.93
N PHE A 226 9.16 6.27 -0.86
CA PHE A 226 9.53 7.10 -1.99
C PHE A 226 11.05 7.37 -2.03
N TYR A 227 11.77 6.50 -2.75
CA TYR A 227 13.24 6.48 -2.76
C TYR A 227 13.92 7.78 -3.24
N ASN A 228 13.29 8.56 -4.13
CA ASN A 228 13.87 9.82 -4.62
C ASN A 228 13.81 10.96 -3.59
N PHE A 229 12.83 10.96 -2.69
CA PHE A 229 12.67 12.01 -1.68
C PHE A 229 13.30 11.64 -0.33
N ARG A 230 13.82 10.42 -0.17
CA ARG A 230 14.46 9.98 1.08
C ARG A 230 15.96 10.31 1.09
N SER A 231 16.32 11.30 1.91
CA SER A 231 17.70 11.78 1.99
C SER A 231 18.59 10.98 2.95
N PHE A 232 18.07 10.02 3.73
CA PHE A 232 18.79 9.30 4.78
C PHE A 232 18.51 7.78 4.79
N GLY A 233 19.29 7.03 5.58
CA GLY A 233 19.13 5.58 5.78
C GLY A 233 19.96 4.72 4.81
N ILE A 234 19.83 3.40 4.98
CA ILE A 234 20.42 2.39 4.08
C ILE A 234 19.33 1.87 3.16
N ILE A 235 19.59 1.90 1.85
CA ILE A 235 18.67 1.42 0.81
C ILE A 235 19.37 0.35 -0.02
N VAL A 236 18.82 -0.86 0.00
CA VAL A 236 19.26 -2.00 -0.80
C VAL A 236 18.13 -2.38 -1.74
N TYR A 237 18.40 -2.46 -3.05
CA TYR A 237 17.43 -2.90 -4.05
C TYR A 237 18.04 -3.98 -4.95
N GLN A 238 17.38 -5.14 -5.02
CA GLN A 238 17.85 -6.33 -5.74
C GLN A 238 19.31 -6.70 -5.40
N GLY A 239 19.62 -6.82 -4.11
CA GLY A 239 20.96 -7.17 -3.61
C GLY A 239 22.02 -6.09 -3.83
N GLN A 240 21.69 -4.96 -4.46
CA GLN A 240 22.61 -3.85 -4.69
C GLN A 240 22.35 -2.71 -3.70
N VAL A 241 23.41 -2.25 -3.05
CA VAL A 241 23.38 -1.05 -2.21
C VAL A 241 23.17 0.16 -3.12
N ARG A 242 22.03 0.83 -2.98
CA ARG A 242 21.69 2.05 -3.73
C ARG A 242 22.10 3.31 -2.97
N LYS A 243 22.04 3.26 -1.63
CA LYS A 243 22.41 4.38 -0.76
C LYS A 243 22.83 3.89 0.62
N VAL A 244 23.81 4.58 1.19
CA VAL A 244 24.20 4.47 2.61
C VAL A 244 24.35 5.88 3.15
N GLU A 245 23.40 6.30 3.98
CA GLU A 245 23.48 7.56 4.71
C GLU A 245 23.31 7.27 6.21
N GLY A 246 24.43 7.22 6.92
CA GLY A 246 24.52 6.74 8.30
C GLY A 246 24.14 7.76 9.38
N THR A 247 23.66 8.95 9.00
CA THR A 247 23.23 9.97 9.96
C THR A 247 22.06 9.49 10.83
N TYR A 248 21.18 8.64 10.27
CA TYR A 248 20.07 8.01 10.99
C TYR A 248 20.08 6.51 10.71
N ALA A 249 19.94 5.70 11.77
CA ALA A 249 19.82 4.25 11.67
C ALA A 249 18.40 3.87 11.22
N GLU A 250 18.09 4.16 9.96
CA GLU A 250 16.89 3.68 9.30
C GLU A 250 17.30 2.70 8.21
N THR A 251 16.77 1.49 8.29
CA THR A 251 17.02 0.42 7.32
C THR A 251 15.71 0.09 6.64
N CYS A 252 15.67 0.24 5.32
CA CYS A 252 14.59 -0.30 4.50
C CYS A 252 15.13 -1.42 3.64
N TYR A 253 14.62 -2.62 3.89
CA TYR A 253 14.99 -3.86 3.19
C TYR A 253 14.07 -4.12 2.00
#